data_AF-A0A7S2TXJ7-F1
#
_entry.id   AF-A0A7S2TXJ7-F1
#
_cell.length_a   1.000
_cell.length_b   1.000
_cell.length_c   1.000
_cell.angle_alpha   90.00
_cell.angle_beta   90.00
_cell.angle_gamma   90.00
#
_symmetry.space_group_name_H-M   'P 1'
#
loop_
_entity.id
_entity.type
_entity.pdbx_description
1 polymer ?
#
loop_
_entity_poly.entity_id
_entity_poly.type
_entity_poly.pdbx_seq_one_letter_code
_entity_poly.pdbx_strand_id
1 'polypeptide(L)'
;VGVSGVSRMEGPYNTSKKATEAFYKKFLEKTGNDWECRADFVPQRGEYTLMGYDKADELQERAGDFDGMLSRFRANPNENSTFHHADENGGEHVASVRTHKWEYYVDDFVDGKATGWYDYDLEASDVVDFAFKDWKRNPRVNVRAIKSGTYTYSINFNEMEQTNIVHRNHTKRALRRAGFTGRDKTIDPSVAEAAMNVIAFSGAALTSPREKSGRSGKSSLAKKSRKKKVKKVHGKKIVVKERMIKAKPKPSADKAFKAKLQAYRARRLAGERRMKNWNAVEGFQCETPSWYFLEPAGDRKSARLAEKRELWRRKDKGSACSTEVANYWLTRLGTSSSLLGCEYVSNAR
;
A
#
# COMPACT_ATOMS: atom_id res chain seq x y z
N VAL A 1 -17.70 14.21 0.14
CA VAL A 1 -16.38 14.32 0.83
C VAL A 1 -15.38 14.75 -0.23
N GLY A 2 -14.53 15.75 -0.01
CA GLY A 2 -13.61 16.25 -1.05
C GLY A 2 -13.09 17.69 -0.90
N VAL A 3 -13.69 18.49 -0.02
CA VAL A 3 -13.17 19.80 0.38
C VAL A 3 -12.35 19.64 1.65
N SER A 4 -11.19 20.31 1.73
CA SER A 4 -10.34 20.27 2.93
C SER A 4 -11.12 20.74 4.17
N GLY A 5 -11.28 19.86 5.13
CA GLY A 5 -11.98 20.15 6.39
C GLY A 5 -11.10 20.84 7.43
N VAL A 6 -11.73 21.30 8.51
CA VAL A 6 -11.03 21.81 9.69
C VAL A 6 -10.26 20.67 10.36
N SER A 7 -8.95 20.83 10.50
CA SER A 7 -8.10 19.92 11.26
C SER A 7 -7.82 20.48 12.66
N ARG A 8 -7.82 19.60 13.67
CA ARG A 8 -7.48 19.96 15.05
C ARG A 8 -6.51 18.93 15.62
N MET A 9 -5.39 19.40 16.14
CA MET A 9 -4.45 18.58 16.89
C MET A 9 -4.88 18.58 18.37
N GLU A 10 -5.28 17.43 18.89
CA GLU A 10 -5.52 17.26 20.33
C GLU A 10 -4.26 16.71 21.01
N GLY A 11 -3.76 17.42 22.01
CA GLY A 11 -2.53 17.09 22.72
C GLY A 11 -1.80 18.34 23.25
N PRO A 12 -0.67 18.18 23.94
CA PRO A 12 0.07 16.94 24.17
C PRO A 12 -0.55 16.07 25.27
N TYR A 13 -0.56 14.75 25.08
CA TYR A 13 -0.91 13.79 26.13
C TYR A 13 0.35 13.28 26.82
N ASN A 14 0.35 13.26 28.15
CA ASN A 14 1.51 12.79 28.93
C ASN A 14 1.71 11.27 28.87
N THR A 15 0.67 10.52 28.48
CA THR A 15 0.67 9.05 28.40
C THR A 15 -0.18 8.58 27.24
N SER A 16 0.19 7.45 26.62
CA SER A 16 -0.58 6.81 25.54
C SER A 16 -2.01 6.49 25.97
N LYS A 17 -2.20 6.05 27.23
CA LYS A 17 -3.52 5.75 27.79
C LYS A 17 -4.50 6.93 27.71
N LYS A 18 -4.04 8.16 28.00
CA LYS A 18 -4.89 9.36 27.89
C LYS A 18 -5.27 9.68 26.45
N ALA A 19 -4.36 9.44 25.50
CA ALA A 19 -4.66 9.60 24.08
C ALA A 19 -5.70 8.57 23.61
N THR A 20 -5.57 7.31 24.04
CA THR A 20 -6.56 6.25 23.76
C THR A 20 -7.92 6.56 24.36
N GLU A 21 -7.99 7.04 25.61
CA GLU A 21 -9.24 7.45 26.26
C GLU A 21 -9.91 8.63 25.53
N ALA A 22 -9.14 9.64 25.12
CA ALA A 22 -9.66 10.76 24.34
C ALA A 22 -10.22 10.30 22.99
N PHE A 23 -9.53 9.38 22.32
CA PHE A 23 -9.98 8.77 21.07
C PHE A 23 -11.29 7.98 21.27
N TYR A 24 -11.37 7.11 22.29
CA TYR A 24 -12.59 6.33 22.58
C TYR A 24 -13.78 7.22 22.89
N LYS A 25 -13.55 8.26 23.69
CA LYS A 25 -14.59 9.24 24.00
C LYS A 25 -15.09 9.92 22.73
N LYS A 26 -14.19 10.34 21.84
CA LYS A 26 -14.59 11.03 20.61
C LYS A 26 -15.29 10.09 19.63
N PHE A 27 -14.84 8.85 19.54
CA PHE A 27 -15.47 7.83 18.73
C PHE A 27 -16.90 7.55 19.20
N LEU A 28 -17.09 7.35 20.51
CA LEU A 28 -18.41 7.15 21.12
C LEU A 28 -19.31 8.37 20.91
N GLU A 29 -18.80 9.59 21.11
CA GLU A 29 -19.54 10.84 20.89
C GLU A 29 -20.02 10.99 19.44
N LYS A 30 -19.26 10.47 18.46
CA LYS A 30 -19.55 10.66 17.04
C LYS A 30 -20.34 9.52 16.41
N THR A 31 -20.28 8.33 16.97
CA THR A 31 -20.87 7.14 16.36
C THR A 31 -21.94 6.50 17.22
N GLY A 32 -22.04 6.88 18.50
CA GLY A 32 -22.90 6.24 19.49
C GLY A 32 -22.50 4.80 19.83
N ASN A 33 -21.33 4.33 19.38
CA ASN A 33 -20.85 2.96 19.59
C ASN A 33 -19.53 2.93 20.39
N ASP A 34 -19.32 1.88 21.19
CA ASP A 34 -18.05 1.66 21.90
C ASP A 34 -16.99 1.10 20.94
N TRP A 35 -15.77 1.64 20.99
CA TRP A 35 -14.67 1.21 20.15
C TRP A 35 -14.21 -0.23 20.43
N GLU A 36 -14.36 -0.71 21.68
CA GLU A 36 -14.01 -2.09 22.03
C GLU A 36 -14.94 -3.12 21.34
N CYS A 37 -16.15 -2.71 20.99
CA CYS A 37 -17.18 -3.53 20.34
C CYS A 37 -17.34 -3.21 18.85
N ARG A 38 -16.32 -2.64 18.19
CA ARG A 38 -16.41 -2.23 16.77
C ARG A 38 -16.71 -3.37 15.78
N ALA A 39 -16.53 -4.63 16.18
CA ALA A 39 -16.89 -5.78 15.36
C ALA A 39 -18.40 -5.90 15.16
N ASP A 40 -19.18 -5.44 16.14
CA ASP A 40 -20.64 -5.45 16.15
C ASP A 40 -21.20 -4.03 15.87
N PHE A 41 -20.51 -3.25 15.05
CA PHE A 41 -20.88 -1.85 14.79
C PHE A 41 -22.28 -1.75 14.17
N VAL A 42 -23.17 -0.99 14.81
CA VAL A 42 -24.51 -0.71 14.29
C VAL A 42 -24.61 0.78 13.91
N PRO A 43 -24.85 1.12 12.64
CA PRO A 43 -25.07 2.51 12.22
C PRO A 43 -26.28 3.11 12.94
N GLN A 44 -26.10 4.27 13.56
CA GLN A 44 -27.19 5.00 14.21
C GLN A 44 -27.63 6.18 13.34
N ARG A 45 -28.94 6.41 13.25
CA ARG A 45 -29.50 7.49 12.43
C ARG A 45 -29.06 8.85 12.97
N GLY A 46 -28.39 9.64 12.12
CA GLY A 46 -27.91 10.98 12.46
C GLY A 46 -26.50 11.03 13.06
N GLU A 47 -25.89 9.87 13.31
CA GLU A 47 -24.51 9.76 13.76
C GLU A 47 -23.58 9.35 12.62
N TYR A 48 -22.27 9.42 12.86
CA TYR A 48 -21.27 9.01 11.88
C TYR A 48 -21.24 7.48 11.75
N THR A 49 -21.20 6.98 10.52
CA THR A 49 -21.02 5.57 10.21
C THR A 49 -19.54 5.25 10.02
N LEU A 50 -19.10 4.09 10.52
CA LEU A 50 -17.75 3.60 10.28
C LEU A 50 -17.65 3.04 8.85
N MET A 51 -16.82 3.66 8.02
CA MET A 51 -16.49 3.14 6.69
C MET A 51 -15.29 2.21 6.83
N GLY A 52 -15.44 0.96 6.38
CA GLY A 52 -14.30 0.05 6.23
C GLY A 52 -13.37 0.61 5.17
N TYR A 53 -12.13 0.88 5.54
CA TYR A 53 -11.06 1.01 4.55
C TYR A 53 -10.45 -0.36 4.44
N ASP A 54 -10.70 -1.02 3.32
CA ASP A 54 -9.97 -2.21 2.95
C ASP A 54 -8.52 -1.79 2.74
N LYS A 55 -7.72 -1.92 3.80
CA LYS A 55 -6.28 -1.63 3.73
C LYS A 55 -5.56 -2.52 2.72
N ALA A 56 -6.19 -3.63 2.33
CA ALA A 56 -5.77 -4.44 1.21
C ALA A 56 -5.77 -3.61 -0.07
N ASP A 57 -6.82 -2.83 -0.33
CA ASP A 57 -6.94 -2.00 -1.52
C ASP A 57 -6.02 -0.78 -1.47
N GLU A 58 -5.76 -0.18 -0.31
CA GLU A 58 -4.79 0.94 -0.22
C GLU A 58 -3.33 0.45 -0.39
N LEU A 59 -3.00 -0.76 0.11
CA LEU A 59 -1.69 -1.36 -0.14
C LEU A 59 -1.57 -1.92 -1.55
N GLN A 60 -2.67 -2.41 -2.14
CA GLN A 60 -2.72 -2.96 -3.49
C GLN A 60 -2.89 -1.87 -4.55
N GLU A 61 -3.44 -0.69 -4.24
CA GLU A 61 -3.39 0.50 -5.08
C GLU A 61 -2.04 1.20 -4.94
N ARG A 62 -1.40 1.19 -3.77
CA ARG A 62 -0.04 1.73 -3.63
C ARG A 62 1.04 0.81 -4.19
N ALA A 63 0.80 -0.51 -4.20
CA ALA A 63 1.62 -1.50 -4.90
C ALA A 63 1.15 -1.73 -6.36
N GLY A 64 -0.08 -1.38 -6.70
CA GLY A 64 -0.66 -1.52 -8.04
C GLY A 64 -0.45 -0.27 -8.90
N ASP A 65 -0.38 0.92 -8.29
CA ASP A 65 0.18 2.12 -8.91
C ASP A 65 1.71 2.01 -9.01
N PHE A 66 2.34 0.97 -8.45
CA PHE A 66 3.72 0.64 -8.82
C PHE A 66 3.75 -0.05 -10.19
N ASP A 67 2.81 -0.94 -10.49
CA ASP A 67 2.68 -1.55 -11.82
C ASP A 67 2.11 -0.55 -12.85
N GLY A 68 1.21 0.35 -12.41
CA GLY A 68 0.76 1.52 -13.14
C GLY A 68 1.87 2.56 -13.36
N MET A 69 2.75 2.77 -12.39
CA MET A 69 3.94 3.61 -12.52
C MET A 69 4.94 2.95 -13.46
N LEU A 70 5.22 1.65 -13.34
CA LEU A 70 6.05 0.87 -14.29
C LEU A 70 5.45 0.86 -15.71
N SER A 71 4.12 0.84 -15.83
CA SER A 71 3.43 0.93 -17.12
C SER A 71 3.49 2.36 -17.70
N ARG A 72 3.36 3.40 -16.88
CA ARG A 72 3.63 4.79 -17.29
C ARG A 72 5.11 5.01 -17.64
N PHE A 73 6.03 4.25 -17.04
CA PHE A 73 7.46 4.19 -17.42
C PHE A 73 7.66 3.58 -18.81
N ARG A 74 6.90 2.55 -19.18
CA ARG A 74 6.91 2.00 -20.54
C ARG A 74 6.30 2.95 -21.57
N ALA A 75 5.38 3.83 -21.15
CA ALA A 75 4.61 4.67 -22.05
C ALA A 75 5.16 6.10 -22.29
N ASN A 76 6.28 6.51 -21.67
CA ASN A 76 6.86 7.84 -21.86
C ASN A 76 8.31 7.78 -22.37
N PRO A 77 8.54 7.74 -23.70
CA PRO A 77 9.85 7.50 -24.32
C PRO A 77 10.77 8.73 -24.41
N ASN A 78 10.40 9.86 -23.81
CA ASN A 78 11.12 11.11 -24.05
C ASN A 78 12.13 11.37 -22.93
N GLU A 79 13.42 11.27 -23.30
CA GLU A 79 14.66 11.46 -22.53
C GLU A 79 15.36 10.16 -22.08
N ASN A 80 16.17 9.61 -23.01
CA ASN A 80 17.20 8.58 -22.86
C ASN A 80 16.79 7.10 -22.75
N SER A 81 15.64 6.71 -23.29
CA SER A 81 15.35 5.30 -23.56
C SER A 81 14.84 5.13 -24.99
N THR A 82 15.77 4.92 -25.93
CA THR A 82 15.48 4.41 -27.27
C THR A 82 15.01 2.96 -27.15
N PHE A 83 13.76 2.75 -26.73
CA PHE A 83 13.10 1.45 -26.79
C PHE A 83 12.28 1.43 -28.08
N HIS A 84 12.84 0.79 -29.10
CA HIS A 84 12.11 0.48 -30.32
C HIS A 84 10.86 -0.34 -29.96
N HIS A 85 9.70 0.13 -30.40
CA HIS A 85 8.49 -0.68 -30.41
C HIS A 85 8.78 -1.97 -31.18
N ALA A 86 8.41 -3.09 -30.58
CA ALA A 86 8.52 -4.40 -31.18
C ALA A 86 7.71 -4.45 -32.48
N ASP A 87 8.39 -4.37 -33.61
CA ASP A 87 7.94 -5.11 -34.78
C ASP A 87 7.96 -6.59 -34.41
N GLU A 88 6.91 -7.33 -34.75
CA GLU A 88 6.66 -8.74 -34.38
C GLU A 88 7.67 -9.75 -34.99
N ASN A 89 8.83 -9.26 -35.45
CA ASN A 89 9.87 -10.04 -36.10
C ASN A 89 11.09 -10.19 -35.20
N GLY A 90 11.01 -11.04 -34.16
CA GLY A 90 12.17 -11.70 -33.54
C GLY A 90 13.42 -10.85 -33.26
N GLY A 91 13.24 -9.54 -33.01
CA GLY A 91 14.32 -8.57 -32.93
C GLY A 91 15.05 -8.75 -31.61
N GLU A 92 16.30 -9.19 -31.71
CA GLU A 92 17.26 -9.29 -30.62
C GLU A 92 17.18 -8.04 -29.74
N HIS A 93 16.67 -8.19 -28.51
CA HIS A 93 16.58 -7.10 -27.54
C HIS A 93 17.99 -6.59 -27.28
N VAL A 94 18.36 -5.48 -27.93
CA VAL A 94 19.64 -4.82 -27.70
C VAL A 94 19.63 -4.35 -26.25
N ALA A 95 20.26 -5.12 -25.38
CA ALA A 95 20.30 -4.87 -23.96
C ALA A 95 20.92 -3.49 -23.75
N SER A 96 20.10 -2.52 -23.37
CA SER A 96 20.56 -1.19 -22.95
C SER A 96 21.71 -1.38 -21.96
N VAL A 97 22.92 -0.97 -22.36
CA VAL A 97 24.14 -1.14 -21.56
C VAL A 97 23.96 -0.40 -20.24
N ARG A 98 23.67 -1.15 -19.17
CA ARG A 98 23.53 -0.57 -17.84
C ARG A 98 24.91 -0.17 -17.35
N THR A 99 25.09 1.12 -17.07
CA THR A 99 26.36 1.63 -16.56
C THR A 99 26.57 1.30 -15.07
N HIS A 100 25.52 0.86 -14.37
CA HIS A 100 25.54 0.62 -12.93
C HIS A 100 24.64 -0.56 -12.54
N LYS A 101 24.97 -1.17 -11.40
CA LYS A 101 24.16 -2.19 -10.73
C LYS A 101 24.02 -1.89 -9.24
N TRP A 102 22.92 -2.35 -8.65
CA TRP A 102 22.67 -2.22 -7.23
C TRP A 102 23.00 -3.52 -6.51
N GLU A 103 23.67 -3.40 -5.37
CA GLU A 103 24.10 -4.52 -4.55
C GLU A 103 23.67 -4.32 -3.09
N TYR A 104 23.42 -5.42 -2.40
CA TYR A 104 23.16 -5.45 -0.97
C TYR A 104 24.16 -6.34 -0.23
N TYR A 105 24.49 -5.98 0.99
CA TYR A 105 25.43 -6.73 1.83
C TYR A 105 24.71 -7.80 2.65
N VAL A 106 25.31 -8.99 2.71
CA VAL A 106 24.86 -10.12 3.52
C VAL A 106 25.99 -10.52 4.47
N ASP A 107 25.68 -10.63 5.76
CA ASP A 107 26.63 -11.02 6.82
C ASP A 107 26.06 -12.04 7.82
N ASP A 108 24.79 -12.39 7.68
CA ASP A 108 24.03 -13.26 8.59
C ASP A 108 23.94 -14.71 8.12
N PHE A 109 24.70 -15.09 7.08
CA PHE A 109 24.66 -16.41 6.45
C PHE A 109 23.25 -16.88 6.05
N VAL A 110 22.36 -15.94 5.73
CA VAL A 110 20.98 -16.25 5.32
C VAL A 110 20.99 -17.15 4.10
N ASP A 111 20.15 -18.20 4.11
CA ASP A 111 20.02 -19.16 3.01
C ASP A 111 21.35 -19.79 2.55
N GLY A 112 22.34 -19.90 3.45
CA GLY A 112 23.66 -20.44 3.14
C GLY A 112 24.53 -19.53 2.27
N LYS A 113 24.13 -18.27 2.07
CA LYS A 113 24.92 -17.27 1.36
C LYS A 113 26.16 -16.89 2.18
N ALA A 114 27.33 -16.87 1.53
CA ALA A 114 28.56 -16.37 2.16
C ALA A 114 28.46 -14.87 2.46
N THR A 115 29.23 -14.40 3.44
CA THR A 115 29.33 -12.96 3.72
C THR A 115 29.86 -12.21 2.50
N GLY A 116 29.12 -11.21 2.01
CA GLY A 116 29.50 -10.49 0.80
C GLY A 116 28.42 -9.58 0.23
N TRP A 117 28.76 -8.95 -0.90
CA TRP A 117 27.84 -8.13 -1.69
C TRP A 117 27.15 -8.98 -2.75
N TYR A 118 25.82 -8.87 -2.82
CA TYR A 118 24.99 -9.61 -3.76
C TYR A 118 24.21 -8.63 -4.63
N ASP A 119 24.07 -8.98 -5.91
CA ASP A 119 23.32 -8.19 -6.87
C ASP A 119 21.82 -8.26 -6.59
N TYR A 120 21.13 -7.13 -6.82
CA TYR A 120 19.68 -7.14 -6.95
C TYR A 120 19.25 -7.87 -8.23
N ASP A 121 18.01 -8.35 -8.23
CA ASP A 121 17.35 -8.76 -9.46
C ASP A 121 17.38 -7.60 -10.47
N LEU A 122 17.53 -7.91 -11.76
CA LEU A 122 17.68 -6.89 -12.81
C LEU A 122 16.53 -5.88 -12.78
N GLU A 123 15.28 -6.34 -12.66
CA GLU A 123 14.10 -5.46 -12.59
C GLU A 123 14.11 -4.58 -11.34
N ALA A 124 14.46 -5.16 -10.18
CA ALA A 124 14.52 -4.42 -8.93
C ALA A 124 15.65 -3.37 -8.96
N SER A 125 16.78 -3.69 -9.57
CA SER A 125 17.92 -2.77 -9.74
C SER A 125 17.52 -1.52 -10.52
N ASP A 126 16.69 -1.64 -11.56
CA ASP A 126 16.20 -0.48 -12.33
C ASP A 126 15.29 0.41 -11.51
N VAL A 127 14.39 -0.19 -10.73
CA VAL A 127 13.51 0.55 -9.82
C VAL A 127 14.35 1.30 -8.78
N VAL A 128 15.36 0.63 -8.18
CA VAL A 128 16.22 1.26 -7.17
C VAL A 128 17.00 2.42 -7.80
N ASP A 129 17.53 2.25 -9.02
CA ASP A 129 18.24 3.32 -9.72
C ASP A 129 17.34 4.51 -10.04
N PHE A 130 16.10 4.25 -10.47
CA PHE A 130 15.12 5.29 -10.70
C PHE A 130 14.77 6.03 -9.40
N ALA A 131 14.47 5.28 -8.34
CA ALA A 131 14.18 5.82 -7.01
C ALA A 131 15.34 6.67 -6.47
N PHE A 132 16.58 6.25 -6.73
CA PHE A 132 17.78 6.99 -6.34
C PHE A 132 17.97 8.28 -7.14
N LYS A 133 17.71 8.25 -8.46
CA LYS A 133 17.71 9.45 -9.31
C LYS A 133 16.67 10.47 -8.83
N ASP A 134 15.48 9.99 -8.47
CA ASP A 134 14.43 10.84 -7.93
C ASP A 134 14.81 11.43 -6.55
N TRP A 135 15.37 10.60 -5.66
CA TRP A 135 15.90 11.07 -4.37
C TRP A 135 17.01 12.11 -4.53
N LYS A 136 17.89 11.97 -5.52
CA LYS A 136 18.91 12.99 -5.83
C LYS A 136 18.30 14.34 -6.22
N ARG A 137 17.15 14.32 -6.91
CA ARG A 137 16.39 15.53 -7.27
C ARG A 137 15.64 16.10 -6.06
N ASN A 138 15.13 15.24 -5.18
CA ASN A 138 14.39 15.63 -3.99
C ASN A 138 14.73 14.76 -2.76
N PRO A 139 15.74 15.15 -1.96
CA PRO A 139 16.18 14.37 -0.80
C PRO A 139 15.14 14.21 0.32
N ARG A 140 13.99 14.90 0.24
CA ARG A 140 12.89 14.74 1.19
C ARG A 140 12.15 13.40 1.02
N VAL A 141 12.26 12.77 -0.16
CA VAL A 141 11.68 11.45 -0.44
C VAL A 141 12.77 10.39 -0.22
N ASN A 142 13.10 10.11 1.04
CA ASN A 142 14.22 9.25 1.39
C ASN A 142 13.84 7.77 1.55
N VAL A 143 12.55 7.44 1.68
CA VAL A 143 12.06 6.07 1.89
C VAL A 143 11.13 5.63 0.77
N ARG A 144 11.46 4.51 0.11
CA ARG A 144 10.61 3.88 -0.92
C ARG A 144 10.49 2.38 -0.69
N ALA A 145 9.30 1.84 -0.95
CA ALA A 145 9.08 0.40 -0.96
C ALA A 145 9.43 -0.18 -2.34
N ILE A 146 10.19 -1.26 -2.38
CA ILE A 146 10.64 -1.94 -3.60
C ILE A 146 10.44 -3.44 -3.43
N LYS A 147 9.97 -4.10 -4.49
CA LYS A 147 9.81 -5.55 -4.54
C LYS A 147 10.99 -6.17 -5.30
N SER A 148 11.60 -7.23 -4.75
CA SER A 148 12.60 -8.06 -5.42
C SER A 148 12.26 -9.51 -5.14
N GLY A 149 11.89 -10.26 -6.17
CA GLY A 149 11.29 -11.59 -6.04
C GLY A 149 10.04 -11.59 -5.13
N THR A 150 10.04 -12.47 -4.13
CA THR A 150 8.93 -12.66 -3.17
C THR A 150 8.94 -11.64 -2.03
N TYR A 151 10.01 -10.85 -1.88
CA TYR A 151 10.19 -9.96 -0.74
C TYR A 151 9.92 -8.51 -1.10
N THR A 152 9.41 -7.76 -0.12
CA THR A 152 9.28 -6.30 -0.21
C THR A 152 10.20 -5.65 0.80
N TYR A 153 10.91 -4.62 0.34
CA TYR A 153 11.93 -3.90 1.08
C TYR A 153 11.58 -2.43 1.15
N SER A 154 11.96 -1.78 2.24
CA SER A 154 11.99 -0.33 2.38
C SER A 154 13.43 0.15 2.27
N ILE A 155 13.74 1.00 1.30
CA ILE A 155 15.09 1.54 1.09
C ILE A 155 15.17 2.94 1.66
N ASN A 156 16.18 3.20 2.50
CA ASN A 156 16.55 4.51 3.02
C ASN A 156 17.84 5.00 2.35
N PHE A 157 17.73 5.92 1.39
CA PHE A 157 18.90 6.41 0.63
C PHE A 157 19.83 7.32 1.44
N ASN A 158 19.37 7.88 2.57
CA ASN A 158 20.24 8.69 3.44
C ASN A 158 21.25 7.82 4.21
N GLU A 159 20.81 6.64 4.64
CA GLU A 159 21.62 5.68 5.38
C GLU A 159 22.27 4.64 4.46
N MET A 160 21.83 4.58 3.20
CA MET A 160 22.18 3.52 2.25
C MET A 160 21.86 2.14 2.84
N GLU A 161 20.65 1.99 3.36
CA GLU A 161 20.16 0.75 3.97
C GLU A 161 18.87 0.29 3.29
N GLN A 162 18.72 -1.03 3.15
CA GLN A 162 17.43 -1.66 2.89
C GLN A 162 16.91 -2.35 4.16
N THR A 163 15.60 -2.34 4.37
CA THR A 163 14.92 -3.03 5.48
C THR A 163 13.85 -3.95 4.92
N ASN A 164 13.87 -5.24 5.26
CA ASN A 164 12.79 -6.15 4.88
C ASN A 164 11.51 -5.80 5.65
N ILE A 165 10.45 -5.37 4.96
CA ILE A 165 9.20 -4.95 5.63
C ILE A 165 8.23 -6.10 5.89
N VAL A 166 8.38 -7.22 5.17
CA VAL A 166 7.49 -8.39 5.29
C VAL A 166 7.94 -9.30 6.43
N HIS A 167 9.25 -9.41 6.65
CA HIS A 167 9.80 -10.29 7.67
C HIS A 167 9.66 -9.69 9.07
N ARG A 168 9.23 -10.50 10.06
CA ARG A 168 8.98 -10.07 11.45
C ARG A 168 10.18 -9.42 12.13
N ASN A 169 11.39 -9.81 11.74
CA ASN A 169 12.62 -9.28 12.35
C ASN A 169 13.10 -7.96 11.72
N HIS A 170 12.45 -7.52 10.63
CA HIS A 170 12.83 -6.30 9.90
C HIS A 170 14.33 -6.17 9.64
N THR A 171 14.95 -7.24 9.12
CA THR A 171 16.39 -7.29 8.88
C THR A 171 16.83 -6.13 7.99
N LYS A 172 17.85 -5.40 8.47
CA LYS A 172 18.48 -4.28 7.77
C LYS A 172 19.75 -4.75 7.07
N ARG A 173 20.01 -4.27 5.86
CA ARG A 173 21.22 -4.58 5.11
C ARG A 173 21.77 -3.31 4.45
N ALA A 174 23.08 -3.19 4.39
CA ALA A 174 23.74 -2.11 3.67
C ALA A 174 23.48 -2.24 2.16
N LEU A 175 23.37 -1.11 1.49
CA LEU A 175 23.07 -0.96 0.06
C LEU A 175 24.21 -0.20 -0.60
N ARG A 176 24.57 -0.55 -1.84
CA ARG A 176 25.47 0.28 -2.65
C ARG A 176 25.12 0.24 -4.14
N ARG A 177 25.53 1.30 -4.83
CA ARG A 177 25.49 1.41 -6.29
C ARG A 177 26.89 1.14 -6.83
N ALA A 178 27.10 -0.03 -7.41
CA ALA A 178 28.36 -0.38 -8.04
C ALA A 178 28.38 0.08 -9.50
N GLY A 179 29.50 0.65 -9.97
CA GLY A 179 29.71 0.82 -11.40
C GLY A 179 29.83 -0.54 -12.06
N PHE A 180 29.31 -0.68 -13.29
CA PHE A 180 29.55 -1.87 -14.08
C PHE A 180 31.05 -1.92 -14.39
N THR A 181 31.81 -2.64 -13.58
CA THR A 181 33.20 -2.94 -13.93
C THR A 181 33.05 -3.98 -15.03
N GLY A 182 33.36 -3.62 -16.28
CA GLY A 182 33.23 -4.49 -17.47
C GLY A 182 34.14 -5.73 -17.46
N ARG A 183 34.38 -6.32 -16.29
CA ARG A 183 35.06 -7.60 -16.07
C ARG A 183 34.06 -8.71 -15.75
N ASP A 184 32.76 -8.51 -15.99
CA ASP A 184 31.86 -9.66 -16.04
C ASP A 184 32.25 -10.46 -17.29
N LYS A 185 33.01 -11.54 -17.07
CA LYS A 185 33.75 -12.29 -18.11
C LYS A 185 32.83 -13.01 -19.11
N THR A 186 31.53 -12.88 -18.95
CA THR A 186 30.48 -13.50 -19.74
C THR A 186 29.96 -12.61 -20.86
N ILE A 187 30.33 -11.32 -20.90
CA ILE A 187 30.04 -10.48 -22.06
C ILE A 187 31.18 -10.65 -23.05
N ASP A 188 30.86 -11.26 -24.19
CA ASP A 188 31.77 -11.45 -25.31
C ASP A 188 32.45 -10.12 -25.67
N PRO A 189 33.80 -10.04 -25.71
CA PRO A 189 34.53 -8.80 -25.96
C PRO A 189 34.15 -8.13 -27.29
N SER A 190 33.59 -8.87 -28.25
CA SER A 190 33.10 -8.31 -29.52
C SER A 190 31.94 -7.31 -29.33
N VAL A 191 31.11 -7.47 -28.29
CA VAL A 191 29.97 -6.56 -28.01
C VAL A 191 30.45 -5.29 -27.29
N ALA A 192 31.51 -5.40 -26.47
CA ALA A 192 32.09 -4.25 -25.77
C ALA A 192 32.81 -3.27 -26.71
N GLU A 193 33.44 -3.77 -27.78
CA GLU A 193 34.11 -2.94 -28.78
C GLU A 193 33.11 -2.15 -29.64
N ALA A 194 31.95 -2.74 -29.97
CA ALA A 194 30.88 -2.05 -30.69
C ALA A 194 30.26 -0.90 -29.87
N ALA A 195 30.09 -1.06 -28.56
CA ALA A 195 29.51 -0.03 -27.68
C ALA A 195 30.44 1.17 -27.47
N MET A 196 31.77 0.96 -27.46
CA MET A 196 32.75 2.05 -27.29
C MET A 196 32.88 2.94 -28.55
N ASN A 197 32.65 2.38 -29.74
CA ASN A 197 32.70 3.17 -31.00
C ASN A 197 31.51 4.12 -31.19
N VAL A 198 30.35 3.84 -30.58
CA VAL A 198 29.16 4.72 -30.66
C VAL A 198 29.34 5.99 -29.82
N ILE A 199 30.10 5.94 -28.73
CA ILE A 199 30.36 7.09 -27.85
C ILE A 199 31.41 8.04 -28.45
N ALA A 200 32.32 7.55 -29.30
CA ALA A 200 33.37 8.36 -29.92
C ALA A 200 32.88 9.30 -31.04
N PHE A 201 31.69 9.07 -31.62
CA PHE A 201 31.20 9.84 -32.78
C PHE A 201 30.34 11.06 -32.43
N SER A 202 30.01 11.28 -31.15
CA SER A 202 29.18 12.40 -30.70
C SER A 202 29.97 13.58 -30.08
N GLY A 203 31.30 13.56 -30.19
CA GLY A 203 32.19 14.63 -29.72
C GLY A 203 32.35 15.79 -30.70
N ALA A 204 31.30 16.56 -30.97
CA ALA A 204 31.43 17.88 -31.59
C ALA A 204 31.51 18.96 -30.49
N ALA A 205 32.60 19.73 -30.54
CA ALA A 205 33.07 20.67 -29.54
C ALA A 205 32.09 21.82 -29.24
N LEU A 206 31.78 22.03 -27.96
CA LEU A 206 31.32 23.31 -27.43
C LEU A 206 32.26 23.74 -26.31
N THR A 207 33.16 24.65 -26.67
CA THR A 207 33.93 25.45 -25.73
C THR A 207 33.01 26.53 -25.15
N SER A 208 32.95 26.66 -23.83
CA SER A 208 32.26 27.76 -23.16
C SER A 208 33.13 28.33 -22.04
N PRO A 209 33.08 29.65 -21.79
CA PRO A 209 34.11 30.35 -21.05
C PRO A 209 33.91 30.26 -19.54
N ARG A 210 35.06 30.23 -18.87
CA ARG A 210 35.30 30.24 -17.44
C ARG A 210 34.95 31.61 -16.84
N GLU A 211 33.80 31.74 -16.19
CA GLU A 211 33.53 32.88 -15.30
C GLU A 211 33.91 32.56 -13.84
N LYS A 212 34.77 33.43 -13.29
CA LYS A 212 35.14 33.48 -11.87
C LYS A 212 34.32 34.56 -11.18
N SER A 213 33.53 34.21 -10.18
CA SER A 213 33.19 35.05 -9.01
C SER A 213 32.62 34.11 -7.94
N GLY A 214 33.00 34.11 -6.66
CA GLY A 214 33.56 35.17 -5.83
C GLY A 214 32.47 35.73 -4.92
N ARG A 215 32.02 34.99 -3.87
CA ARG A 215 31.46 35.64 -2.67
C ARG A 215 31.38 34.74 -1.44
N SER A 216 32.19 35.09 -0.45
CA SER A 216 32.10 34.67 0.94
C SER A 216 30.96 35.43 1.63
N GLY A 217 30.10 34.70 2.35
CA GLY A 217 29.01 35.27 3.13
C GLY A 217 28.88 34.53 4.45
N LYS A 218 29.58 35.02 5.49
CA LYS A 218 29.37 34.65 6.89
C LYS A 218 28.01 35.21 7.33
N SER A 219 27.13 34.40 7.91
CA SER A 219 25.99 34.92 8.68
C SER A 219 25.87 34.22 10.03
N SER A 220 25.94 35.07 11.04
CA SER A 220 25.98 34.85 12.48
C SER A 220 24.61 34.59 13.11
N LEU A 221 24.64 33.85 14.23
CA LEU A 221 23.86 34.01 15.48
C LEU A 221 22.43 34.58 15.42
N ALA A 222 21.49 33.81 16.00
CA ALA A 222 20.62 34.32 17.08
C ALA A 222 19.89 33.17 17.81
N LYS A 223 20.35 32.84 19.03
CA LYS A 223 19.58 32.03 20.00
C LYS A 223 18.61 32.95 20.72
N LYS A 224 17.30 32.73 20.60
CA LYS A 224 16.27 33.39 21.44
C LYS A 224 15.69 32.39 22.44
N SER A 225 16.05 32.58 23.70
CA SER A 225 15.48 31.91 24.87
C SER A 225 14.13 32.55 25.23
N ARG A 226 13.08 31.73 25.39
CA ARG A 226 11.75 32.18 25.81
C ARG A 226 11.47 31.71 27.24
N LYS A 227 11.45 32.65 28.19
CA LYS A 227 10.98 32.50 29.57
C LYS A 227 9.46 32.27 29.58
N LYS A 228 8.99 31.18 30.22
CA LYS A 228 7.57 30.96 30.52
C LYS A 228 7.25 31.48 31.93
N LYS A 229 6.31 32.42 32.03
CA LYS A 229 5.71 32.91 33.28
C LYS A 229 4.65 31.91 33.77
N VAL A 230 4.78 31.48 35.02
CA VAL A 230 3.77 30.72 35.78
C VAL A 230 2.77 31.71 36.36
N LYS A 231 1.47 31.53 36.10
CA LYS A 231 0.38 32.26 36.77
C LYS A 231 -0.24 31.37 37.84
N LYS A 232 -0.23 31.87 39.07
CA LYS A 232 -0.86 31.31 40.29
C LYS A 232 -2.33 31.75 40.30
N VAL A 233 -3.29 30.83 40.35
CA VAL A 233 -4.72 31.16 40.51
C VAL A 233 -5.17 30.71 41.89
N HIS A 234 -5.72 31.67 42.64
CA HIS A 234 -6.23 31.51 44.00
C HIS A 234 -7.53 30.70 44.03
N GLY A 235 -7.67 29.89 45.09
CA GLY A 235 -8.81 29.04 45.34
C GLY A 235 -10.06 29.78 45.83
N LYS A 236 -11.21 29.17 45.58
CA LYS A 236 -12.46 29.39 46.32
C LYS A 236 -12.88 28.05 46.93
N LYS A 237 -12.99 28.01 48.26
CA LYS A 237 -13.58 26.90 49.01
C LYS A 237 -15.10 26.98 48.85
N ILE A 238 -15.69 25.92 48.32
CA ILE A 238 -17.15 25.69 48.36
C ILE A 238 -17.37 24.63 49.43
N VAL A 239 -18.09 25.00 50.49
CA VAL A 239 -18.51 24.08 51.56
C VAL A 239 -19.82 23.45 51.11
N VAL A 240 -19.79 22.17 50.72
CA VAL A 240 -20.99 21.37 50.47
C VAL A 240 -21.20 20.46 51.68
N LYS A 241 -22.35 20.61 52.35
CA LYS A 241 -22.81 19.70 53.41
C LYS A 241 -23.20 18.36 52.78
N GLU A 242 -22.41 17.33 53.04
CA GLU A 242 -22.59 15.99 52.50
C GLU A 242 -23.50 15.16 53.44
N ARG A 243 -24.62 14.67 52.89
CA ARG A 243 -25.52 13.71 53.58
C ARG A 243 -24.89 12.32 53.49
N MET A 244 -24.62 11.71 54.63
CA MET A 244 -24.00 10.38 54.72
C MET A 244 -24.99 9.27 54.30
N ILE A 245 -24.87 8.82 53.06
CA ILE A 245 -25.40 7.52 52.63
C ILE A 245 -24.30 6.50 52.88
N LYS A 246 -24.53 5.50 53.74
CA LYS A 246 -23.59 4.39 54.01
C LYS A 246 -23.36 3.58 52.74
N ALA A 247 -22.34 3.97 51.97
CA ALA A 247 -21.93 3.27 50.76
C ALA A 247 -21.30 1.93 51.12
N LYS A 248 -21.78 0.84 50.49
CA LYS A 248 -21.12 -0.47 50.57
C LYS A 248 -19.67 -0.33 50.09
N PRO A 249 -18.69 -0.97 50.75
CA PRO A 249 -17.30 -0.87 50.36
C PRO A 249 -17.15 -1.37 48.92
N LYS A 250 -16.76 -0.47 48.02
CA LYS A 250 -16.43 -0.84 46.65
C LYS A 250 -15.26 -1.83 46.72
N PRO A 251 -15.31 -2.96 45.97
CA PRO A 251 -14.16 -3.85 45.90
C PRO A 251 -12.96 -3.03 45.42
N SER A 252 -11.79 -3.26 46.02
CA SER A 252 -10.55 -2.61 45.59
C SER A 252 -10.37 -2.80 44.08
N ALA A 253 -9.86 -1.77 43.41
CA ALA A 253 -9.69 -1.78 41.96
C ALA A 253 -8.95 -3.03 41.46
N ASP A 254 -8.01 -3.54 42.26
CA ASP A 254 -7.29 -4.79 42.01
C ASP A 254 -8.17 -6.03 42.04
N LYS A 255 -9.14 -6.11 42.96
CA LYS A 255 -10.06 -7.25 43.04
C LYS A 255 -11.00 -7.27 41.83
N ALA A 256 -11.46 -6.10 41.40
CA ALA A 256 -12.28 -5.97 40.19
C ALA A 256 -11.48 -6.33 38.92
N PHE A 257 -10.22 -5.92 38.83
CA PHE A 257 -9.35 -6.25 37.71
C PHE A 257 -9.03 -7.75 37.64
N LYS A 258 -8.68 -8.38 38.77
CA LYS A 258 -8.43 -9.82 38.84
C LYS A 258 -9.65 -10.65 38.44
N ALA A 259 -10.85 -10.24 38.88
CA ALA A 259 -12.09 -10.91 38.50
C ALA A 259 -12.36 -10.82 36.98
N LYS A 260 -12.14 -9.64 36.37
CA LYS A 260 -12.27 -9.47 34.91
C LYS A 260 -11.25 -10.32 34.14
N LEU A 261 -10.00 -10.37 34.61
CA LEU A 261 -8.94 -11.17 33.97
C LEU A 261 -9.24 -12.67 34.04
N GLN A 262 -9.79 -13.14 35.16
CA GLN A 262 -10.18 -14.54 35.34
C GLN A 262 -11.36 -14.91 34.42
N ALA A 263 -12.37 -14.04 34.30
CA ALA A 263 -13.49 -14.24 33.38
C ALA A 263 -13.04 -14.30 31.91
N TYR A 264 -12.08 -13.48 31.51
CA TYR A 264 -11.49 -13.51 30.17
C TYR A 264 -10.77 -14.84 29.89
N ARG A 265 -9.92 -15.31 30.82
CA ARG A 265 -9.23 -16.60 30.71
C ARG A 265 -10.21 -17.77 30.57
N ALA A 266 -11.31 -17.76 31.32
CA ALA A 266 -12.35 -18.78 31.23
C ALA A 266 -13.03 -18.80 29.85
N ARG A 267 -13.35 -17.64 29.28
CA ARG A 267 -13.95 -17.55 27.93
C ARG A 267 -13.01 -18.06 26.84
N ARG A 268 -11.72 -17.74 26.92
CA ARG A 268 -10.71 -18.23 25.97
C ARG A 268 -10.59 -19.76 26.02
N LEU A 269 -10.50 -20.34 27.21
CA LEU A 269 -10.44 -21.80 27.37
C LEU A 269 -11.71 -22.50 26.87
N ALA A 270 -12.89 -21.88 27.06
CA ALA A 270 -14.14 -22.40 26.50
C ALA A 270 -14.14 -22.39 24.96
N GLY A 271 -13.59 -21.33 24.34
CA GLY A 271 -13.40 -21.26 22.89
C GLY A 271 -12.42 -22.33 22.37
N GLU A 272 -11.28 -22.52 23.04
CA GLU A 272 -10.29 -23.56 22.69
C GLU A 272 -10.88 -24.97 22.81
N ARG A 273 -11.70 -25.24 23.84
CA ARG A 273 -12.43 -26.51 23.95
C ARG A 273 -13.43 -26.70 22.82
N ARG A 274 -14.15 -25.65 22.42
CA ARG A 274 -15.12 -25.71 21.31
C ARG A 274 -14.43 -26.02 19.98
N MET A 275 -13.26 -25.42 19.71
CA MET A 275 -12.44 -25.70 18.52
C MET A 275 -11.89 -27.12 18.51
N LYS A 276 -11.39 -27.62 19.65
CA LYS A 276 -10.93 -29.01 19.75
C LYS A 276 -12.08 -30.01 19.55
N ASN A 277 -13.27 -29.70 20.05
CA ASN A 277 -14.44 -30.56 19.87
C ASN A 277 -14.96 -30.51 18.42
N TRP A 278 -14.84 -29.36 17.73
CA TRP A 278 -15.14 -29.26 16.30
C TRP A 278 -14.25 -30.19 15.47
N ASN A 279 -12.94 -30.16 15.71
CA ASN A 279 -12.00 -31.03 15.00
C ASN A 279 -12.14 -32.52 15.35
N ALA A 280 -12.72 -32.85 16.51
CA ALA A 280 -12.99 -34.24 16.89
C ALA A 280 -14.27 -34.81 16.24
N VAL A 281 -15.20 -33.95 15.82
CA VAL A 281 -16.45 -34.35 15.15
C VAL A 281 -16.25 -34.48 13.63
N GLU A 282 -15.24 -33.86 13.04
CA GLU A 282 -14.87 -33.99 11.62
C GLU A 282 -13.85 -35.10 11.35
N GLY A 283 -14.07 -36.28 11.93
CA GLY A 283 -13.44 -37.54 11.51
C GLY A 283 -14.04 -38.11 10.22
N PHE A 284 -14.53 -37.28 9.30
CA PHE A 284 -14.98 -37.72 7.97
C PHE A 284 -13.81 -37.62 7.00
N GLN A 285 -13.14 -38.75 6.80
CA GLN A 285 -12.25 -38.94 5.66
C GLN A 285 -13.04 -38.68 4.38
N CYS A 286 -12.74 -37.58 3.71
CA CYS A 286 -13.24 -37.30 2.37
C CYS A 286 -12.45 -38.17 1.40
N GLU A 287 -12.85 -39.42 1.24
CA GLU A 287 -12.52 -40.16 0.03
C GLU A 287 -13.27 -39.46 -1.13
N THR A 288 -12.51 -38.92 -2.07
CA THR A 288 -13.05 -38.37 -3.31
C THR A 288 -13.70 -39.50 -4.11
N PRO A 289 -15.02 -39.50 -4.37
CA PRO A 289 -15.60 -40.46 -5.30
C PRO A 289 -15.24 -40.00 -6.71
N SER A 290 -14.55 -40.88 -7.43
CA SER A 290 -14.48 -40.85 -8.89
C SER A 290 -15.90 -40.92 -9.45
N TRP A 291 -16.33 -39.84 -10.13
CA TRP A 291 -17.63 -39.76 -10.76
C TRP A 291 -17.61 -40.57 -12.07
N TYR A 292 -18.06 -41.82 -12.00
CA TYR A 292 -18.66 -42.48 -13.15
C TYR A 292 -20.17 -42.21 -13.17
N PHE A 293 -20.62 -41.83 -14.36
CA PHE A 293 -21.97 -41.51 -14.76
C PHE A 293 -22.88 -42.74 -14.60
N LEU A 294 -23.83 -42.71 -13.66
CA LEU A 294 -25.02 -43.56 -13.65
C LEU A 294 -26.18 -42.74 -13.10
N GLU A 295 -27.17 -42.47 -13.95
CA GLU A 295 -28.41 -41.79 -13.60
C GLU A 295 -29.25 -42.64 -12.61
N PRO A 296 -29.73 -42.08 -11.49
CA PRO A 296 -30.76 -42.73 -10.70
C PRO A 296 -32.15 -42.26 -11.13
N ALA A 297 -32.96 -43.23 -11.50
CA ALA A 297 -34.39 -43.10 -11.68
C ALA A 297 -35.09 -42.64 -10.39
N GLY A 298 -35.97 -41.65 -10.54
CA GLY A 298 -37.22 -41.53 -9.79
C GLY A 298 -37.14 -41.29 -8.29
N ASP A 299 -36.81 -40.07 -7.87
CA ASP A 299 -37.24 -39.58 -6.56
C ASP A 299 -38.03 -38.25 -6.71
N ARG A 300 -39.27 -38.21 -6.21
CA ARG A 300 -40.16 -37.04 -6.33
C ARG A 300 -39.61 -35.80 -5.61
N LYS A 301 -38.64 -35.97 -4.71
CA LYS A 301 -37.99 -34.86 -4.00
C LYS A 301 -36.95 -34.11 -4.83
N SER A 302 -36.26 -34.77 -5.77
CA SER A 302 -35.29 -34.11 -6.64
C SER A 302 -35.96 -33.25 -7.72
N ALA A 303 -37.16 -33.64 -8.18
CA ALA A 303 -37.97 -32.83 -9.09
C ALA A 303 -38.37 -31.46 -8.51
N ARG A 304 -38.76 -31.40 -7.22
CA ARG A 304 -39.11 -30.13 -6.53
C ARG A 304 -37.91 -29.21 -6.32
N LEU A 305 -36.70 -29.77 -6.21
CA LEU A 305 -35.47 -28.97 -6.05
C LEU A 305 -34.97 -28.42 -7.39
N ALA A 306 -35.14 -29.18 -8.48
CA ALA A 306 -34.88 -28.74 -9.84
C ALA A 306 -35.85 -27.61 -10.26
N GLU A 307 -37.14 -27.74 -9.93
CA GLU A 307 -38.14 -26.71 -10.22
C GLU A 307 -37.85 -25.38 -9.49
N LYS A 308 -37.39 -25.44 -8.23
CA LYS A 308 -36.95 -24.24 -7.48
C LYS A 308 -35.70 -23.57 -8.05
N ARG A 309 -34.76 -24.34 -8.62
CA ARG A 309 -33.56 -23.82 -9.28
C ARG A 309 -33.88 -23.13 -10.60
N GLU A 310 -34.86 -23.62 -11.34
CA GLU A 310 -35.31 -23.00 -12.60
C GLU A 310 -36.10 -21.71 -12.35
N LEU A 311 -36.88 -21.65 -11.26
CA LEU A 311 -37.59 -20.45 -10.82
C LEU A 311 -36.65 -19.31 -10.39
N TRP A 312 -35.48 -19.64 -9.83
CA TRP A 312 -34.43 -18.67 -9.54
C TRP A 312 -33.75 -18.15 -10.82
N ARG A 313 -33.44 -19.03 -11.78
CA ARG A 313 -32.88 -18.62 -13.08
C ARG A 313 -33.81 -17.73 -13.91
N ARG A 314 -35.13 -17.86 -13.76
CA ARG A 314 -36.12 -16.98 -14.42
C ARG A 314 -36.24 -15.61 -13.76
N LYS A 315 -35.94 -15.48 -12.46
CA LYS A 315 -36.02 -14.19 -11.75
C LYS A 315 -34.88 -13.23 -12.10
N ASP A 316 -33.71 -13.74 -12.49
CA ASP A 316 -32.54 -12.90 -12.80
C ASP A 316 -32.46 -12.44 -14.27
N LYS A 317 -33.35 -12.92 -15.16
CA LYS A 317 -33.39 -12.47 -16.58
C LYS A 317 -34.43 -11.38 -16.87
N GLY A 318 -35.07 -10.82 -15.86
CA GLY A 318 -36.09 -9.78 -15.99
C GLY A 318 -35.62 -8.39 -15.55
N SER A 319 -34.58 -7.84 -16.20
CA SER A 319 -34.15 -6.45 -15.99
C SER A 319 -33.67 -5.85 -17.31
N ALA A 320 -34.54 -5.88 -18.32
CA ALA A 320 -34.47 -4.98 -19.46
C ALA A 320 -35.59 -3.95 -19.29
N CYS A 321 -35.27 -2.77 -18.76
CA CYS A 321 -36.11 -1.58 -18.87
C CYS A 321 -35.28 -0.32 -18.56
N SER A 322 -34.74 0.32 -19.60
CA SER A 322 -34.99 1.73 -19.96
C SER A 322 -33.87 2.23 -20.88
N THR A 323 -34.09 2.07 -22.18
CA THR A 323 -33.32 2.72 -23.23
C THR A 323 -33.85 4.15 -23.41
N GLU A 324 -33.75 5.01 -22.38
CA GLU A 324 -34.30 6.38 -22.46
C GLU A 324 -33.53 7.45 -21.65
N VAL A 325 -32.27 7.21 -21.29
CA VAL A 325 -31.43 8.22 -20.59
C VAL A 325 -30.11 8.54 -21.32
N ALA A 326 -29.85 7.92 -22.47
CA ALA A 326 -28.59 8.15 -23.22
C ALA A 326 -28.56 9.44 -24.07
N ASN A 327 -29.64 10.22 -24.15
CA ASN A 327 -29.71 11.42 -24.99
C ASN A 327 -29.66 12.77 -24.24
N TYR A 328 -29.31 12.78 -22.95
CA TYR A 328 -29.29 14.03 -22.17
C TYR A 328 -27.89 14.60 -21.84
N TRP A 329 -26.80 14.03 -22.40
CA TRP A 329 -25.42 14.49 -22.11
C TRP A 329 -24.56 14.84 -23.33
N LEU A 330 -25.16 15.06 -24.51
CA LEU A 330 -24.43 15.47 -25.74
C LEU A 330 -24.84 16.84 -26.31
N THR A 331 -25.34 17.76 -25.46
CA THR A 331 -25.66 19.15 -25.87
C THR A 331 -25.08 20.21 -24.93
N ARG A 332 -23.88 19.97 -24.36
CA ARG A 332 -23.23 21.01 -23.55
C ARG A 332 -21.71 21.06 -23.57
N LEU A 333 -21.09 20.86 -24.73
CA LEU A 333 -19.80 21.47 -25.04
C LEU A 333 -19.81 21.89 -26.50
N GLY A 334 -19.98 23.20 -26.72
CA GLY A 334 -19.82 23.81 -28.04
C GLY A 334 -18.37 23.70 -28.46
N THR A 335 -18.11 22.88 -29.47
CA THR A 335 -16.93 23.01 -30.32
C THR A 335 -17.40 22.88 -31.76
N SER A 336 -17.24 23.98 -32.48
CA SER A 336 -17.34 24.06 -33.93
C SER A 336 -16.36 23.06 -34.55
N SER A 337 -16.85 22.11 -35.35
CA SER A 337 -16.03 21.43 -36.33
C SER A 337 -16.74 21.43 -37.66
N SER A 338 -16.19 22.25 -38.54
CA SER A 338 -16.51 22.37 -39.95
C SER A 338 -15.88 21.22 -40.74
N LEU A 339 -16.68 20.71 -41.68
CA LEU A 339 -16.28 20.17 -42.99
C LEU A 339 -15.60 18.78 -43.07
N LEU A 340 -15.88 18.13 -44.21
CA LEU A 340 -15.50 16.79 -44.69
C LEU A 340 -16.49 15.71 -44.21
N GLY A 341 -17.46 15.24 -44.99
CA GLY A 341 -17.46 14.98 -46.44
C GLY A 341 -17.05 13.52 -46.66
N CYS A 342 -17.99 12.58 -46.51
CA CYS A 342 -17.82 11.20 -46.94
C CYS A 342 -19.09 10.74 -47.65
N GLU A 343 -18.91 10.43 -48.94
CA GLU A 343 -19.90 9.91 -49.86
C GLU A 343 -20.32 8.48 -49.49
N TYR A 344 -21.60 8.24 -49.70
CA TYR A 344 -22.27 6.96 -49.54
C TYR A 344 -22.19 6.24 -50.88
N VAL A 345 -21.44 5.13 -50.97
CA VAL A 345 -21.51 4.20 -52.10
C VAL A 345 -22.07 2.88 -51.61
N SER A 346 -23.32 2.64 -51.96
CA SER A 346 -23.97 1.34 -51.90
C SER A 346 -23.34 0.42 -52.95
N ASN A 347 -22.97 -0.80 -52.55
CA ASN A 347 -22.93 -1.91 -53.50
C ASN A 347 -23.54 -3.16 -52.88
N ALA A 348 -24.59 -3.61 -53.55
CA ALA A 348 -25.24 -4.89 -53.33
C ALA A 348 -24.42 -6.00 -53.98
N ARG A 349 -24.29 -7.13 -53.27
CA ARG A 349 -24.45 -8.49 -53.79
C ARG A 349 -24.65 -9.46 -52.66
#